data_AF-A0A392R801-F1
#
_entry.id   AF-A0A392R801-F1
#
_cell.length_a   1.000
_cell.length_b   1.000
_cell.length_c   1.000
_cell.angle_alpha   90.00
_cell.angle_beta   90.00
_cell.angle_gamma   90.00
#
_symmetry.space_group_name_H-M   'P 1'
#
loop_
_entity.id
_entity.type
_entity.pdbx_description
1 polymer ?
#
loop_
_entity_poly.entity_id
_entity_poly.type
_entity_poly.pdbx_seq_one_letter_code
_entity_poly.pdbx_strand_id
1 'polypeptide(L)'
;KRRRATKKPYSRSIVGATLEVIQKKRTEKPEVRDAAREAALREIKERIKKTKDEKKAKKAEVASKAQKSGKGNVQKGALPKGPKIGGGGGKR
;
A
#
# COMPACT_ATOMS: atom_id res chain seq x y z
N LYS A 1 50.65 -17.59 -2.20
CA LYS A 1 50.39 -16.34 -1.42
C LYS A 1 48.88 -16.11 -1.31
N ARG A 2 48.25 -16.33 -0.15
CA ARG A 2 46.80 -16.10 0.06
C ARG A 2 46.50 -14.59 -0.04
N ARG A 3 45.58 -14.19 -0.92
CA ARG A 3 45.20 -12.79 -1.11
C ARG A 3 44.57 -12.27 0.19
N ARG A 4 45.10 -11.19 0.78
CA ARG A 4 44.46 -10.52 1.91
C ARG A 4 43.29 -9.70 1.38
N ALA A 5 42.08 -10.02 1.83
CA ALA A 5 40.92 -9.17 1.62
C ALA A 5 41.00 -8.00 2.62
N THR A 6 41.25 -6.79 2.14
CA THR A 6 41.19 -5.58 2.97
C THR A 6 39.75 -5.27 3.31
N LYS A 7 39.32 -5.54 4.56
CA LYS A 7 38.06 -5.02 5.07
C LYS A 7 38.25 -3.55 5.41
N LYS A 8 37.56 -2.67 4.67
CA LYS A 8 37.54 -1.23 4.98
C LYS A 8 36.84 -1.02 6.33
N PRO A 9 37.38 -0.18 7.23
CA PRO A 9 36.78 0.05 8.53
C PRO A 9 35.45 0.79 8.37
N TYR A 10 34.43 0.33 9.09
CA TYR A 10 33.10 0.94 9.16
C TYR A 10 33.06 2.20 10.05
N SER A 11 34.20 2.85 10.28
CA SER A 11 34.35 3.99 11.20
C SER A 11 33.86 5.32 10.62
N ARG A 12 33.33 5.35 9.40
CA ARG A 12 32.90 6.59 8.74
C ARG A 12 31.44 6.88 9.04
N SER A 13 31.16 8.10 9.50
CA SER A 13 29.81 8.67 9.53
C SER A 13 29.28 8.89 8.10
N ILE A 14 27.97 8.92 7.95
CA ILE A 14 27.30 9.13 6.66
C ILE A 14 26.44 10.40 6.77
N VAL A 15 26.31 11.18 5.70
CA VAL A 15 25.42 12.35 5.71
C VAL A 15 23.99 11.91 6.07
N GLY A 16 23.38 12.57 7.05
CA GLY A 16 22.05 12.23 7.56
C GLY A 16 22.03 11.24 8.75
N ALA A 17 23.17 10.64 9.15
CA ALA A 17 23.26 9.87 10.39
C ALA A 17 24.70 9.77 10.93
N THR A 18 24.88 10.08 12.21
CA THR A 18 26.16 9.89 12.89
C THR A 18 26.51 8.40 13.03
N LEU A 19 27.81 8.09 13.20
CA LEU A 19 28.31 6.73 13.33
C LEU A 19 27.62 5.97 14.49
N GLU A 20 27.38 6.65 15.60
CA GLU A 20 26.76 6.08 16.79
C GLU A 20 25.31 5.65 16.55
N VAL A 21 24.54 6.46 15.82
CA VAL A 21 23.15 6.14 15.48
C VAL A 21 23.09 4.91 14.58
N ILE A 22 24.02 4.80 13.64
CA ILE A 22 24.13 3.63 12.75
C ILE A 22 24.46 2.38 13.55
N GLN A 23 25.41 2.47 14.49
CA GLN A 23 25.79 1.33 15.32
C GLN A 23 24.64 0.86 16.20
N LYS A 24 23.98 1.78 16.93
CA LYS A 24 22.84 1.43 17.81
C LYS A 24 21.74 0.68 17.06
N LYS A 25 21.36 1.16 15.86
CA LYS A 25 20.38 0.47 15.01
C LYS A 25 20.87 -0.90 14.51
N ARG A 26 22.17 -1.04 14.24
CA ARG A 26 22.79 -2.30 13.76
C ARG A 26 23.02 -3.33 14.87
N THR A 27 23.24 -2.90 16.11
CA THR A 27 23.46 -3.80 17.26
C THR A 27 22.16 -4.22 17.94
N GLU A 28 21.05 -3.56 17.62
CA GLU A 28 19.73 -3.97 18.09
C GLU A 28 19.42 -5.43 17.72
N LYS A 29 18.89 -6.18 18.70
CA LYS A 29 18.60 -7.60 18.56
C LYS A 29 17.57 -7.82 17.44
N PRO A 30 17.70 -8.89 16.64
CA PRO A 30 16.74 -9.22 15.58
C PRO A 30 15.29 -9.28 16.08
N GLU A 31 15.06 -9.81 17.28
CA GLU A 31 13.74 -9.89 17.92
C GLU A 31 13.07 -8.52 18.05
N VAL A 32 13.82 -7.48 18.42
CA VAL A 32 13.28 -6.11 18.54
C VAL A 32 12.96 -5.54 17.16
N ARG A 33 13.77 -5.87 16.15
CA ARG A 33 13.50 -5.48 14.76
C ARG A 33 12.26 -6.18 14.20
N ASP A 34 12.10 -7.46 14.49
CA ASP A 34 10.96 -8.24 14.03
C ASP A 34 9.68 -7.80 14.73
N ALA A 35 9.74 -7.49 16.03
CA ALA A 35 8.64 -6.84 16.74
C ALA A 35 8.26 -5.49 16.12
N ALA A 36 9.23 -4.64 15.79
CA ALA A 36 8.99 -3.37 15.12
C ALA A 36 8.37 -3.55 13.71
N ARG A 37 8.82 -4.58 12.96
CA ARG A 37 8.25 -4.95 11.66
C ARG A 37 6.80 -5.40 11.80
N GLU A 38 6.51 -6.28 12.75
CA GLU A 38 5.15 -6.75 12.98
C GLU A 38 4.21 -5.62 13.41
N ALA A 39 4.67 -4.74 14.31
CA ALA A 39 3.91 -3.57 14.73
C ALA A 39 3.57 -2.66 13.54
N ALA A 40 4.55 -2.36 12.67
CA ALA A 40 4.33 -1.56 11.47
C ALA A 40 3.34 -2.22 10.50
N LEU A 41 3.43 -3.55 10.31
CA LEU A 41 2.50 -4.28 9.46
C LEU A 41 1.07 -4.29 10.03
N ARG A 42 0.90 -4.42 11.35
CA ARG A 42 -0.40 -4.35 12.01
C ARG A 42 -1.01 -2.96 11.84
N GLU A 43 -0.23 -1.92 12.07
CA GLU A 43 -0.67 -0.54 11.92
C GLU A 43 -1.11 -0.23 10.46
N ILE A 44 -0.32 -0.65 9.47
CA ILE A 44 -0.69 -0.48 8.05
C ILE A 44 -2.01 -1.19 7.74
N LYS A 45 -2.18 -2.43 8.23
CA LYS A 45 -3.42 -3.20 8.02
C LYS A 45 -4.62 -2.48 8.65
N GLU A 46 -4.47 -1.95 9.86
CA GLU A 46 -5.53 -1.19 10.53
C GLU A 46 -5.88 0.10 9.80
N ARG A 47 -4.88 0.88 9.36
CA ARG A 47 -5.10 2.09 8.56
C ARG A 47 -5.79 1.76 7.23
N ILE A 48 -5.39 0.68 6.56
CA ILE A 48 -6.05 0.23 5.32
C ILE A 48 -7.49 -0.18 5.58
N LYS A 49 -7.76 -0.89 6.68
CA LYS A 49 -9.13 -1.30 7.04
C LYS A 49 -10.01 -0.07 7.28
N LYS A 50 -9.56 0.87 8.12
CA LYS A 50 -10.25 2.13 8.41
C LYS A 50 -10.54 2.94 7.14
N THR A 51 -9.53 3.15 6.30
CA THR A 51 -9.71 3.91 5.04
C THR A 51 -10.59 3.18 4.01
N LYS A 52 -10.63 1.85 3.99
CA LYS A 52 -11.55 1.08 3.14
C LYS A 52 -13.00 1.26 3.59
N ASP A 53 -13.26 1.19 4.88
CA ASP A 53 -14.61 1.33 5.44
C ASP A 53 -15.13 2.77 5.28
N GLU A 54 -14.28 3.78 5.48
CA GLU A 54 -14.60 5.18 5.17
C GLU A 54 -14.92 5.40 3.68
N LYS A 55 -14.14 4.78 2.77
CA LYS A 55 -14.41 4.86 1.33
C LYS A 55 -15.74 4.20 0.96
N LYS A 56 -16.11 3.09 1.60
CA LYS A 56 -17.41 2.42 1.38
C LYS A 56 -18.56 3.26 1.92
N ALA A 57 -18.42 3.83 3.12
CA ALA A 57 -19.42 4.71 3.72
C ALA A 57 -19.67 5.96 2.86
N LYS A 58 -18.61 6.62 2.37
CA LYS A 58 -18.73 7.78 1.47
C LYS A 58 -19.38 7.41 0.14
N LYS A 59 -19.08 6.24 -0.44
CA LYS A 59 -19.75 5.77 -1.68
C LYS A 59 -21.24 5.49 -1.47
N ALA A 60 -21.62 4.93 -0.32
CA ALA A 60 -23.02 4.68 0.02
C ALA A 60 -23.80 5.99 0.29
N GLU A 61 -23.16 6.97 0.94
CA GLU A 61 -23.76 8.30 1.13
C GLU A 61 -24.00 9.02 -0.20
N VAL A 62 -23.03 8.98 -1.12
CA VAL A 62 -23.18 9.59 -2.45
C VAL A 62 -24.26 8.88 -3.27
N ALA A 63 -24.36 7.55 -3.22
CA ALA A 63 -25.41 6.78 -3.90
C ALA A 63 -26.81 7.08 -3.33
N SER A 64 -26.95 7.21 -2.01
CA SER A 64 -28.22 7.51 -1.36
C SER A 64 -28.69 8.97 -1.54
N LYS A 65 -27.76 9.92 -1.67
CA LYS A 65 -28.09 11.30 -2.10
C LYS A 65 -28.50 11.35 -3.57
N ALA A 66 -27.87 10.58 -4.45
CA ALA A 66 -28.27 10.47 -5.86
C ALA A 66 -29.68 9.86 -6.04
N GLN A 67 -30.10 8.95 -5.15
CA GLN A 67 -31.46 8.38 -5.18
C GLN A 67 -32.55 9.35 -4.68
N LYS A 68 -32.21 10.39 -3.91
CA LYS A 68 -33.19 11.40 -3.45
C LYS A 68 -33.39 12.56 -4.43
N SER A 69 -32.56 12.70 -5.46
CA SER A 69 -32.71 13.72 -6.51
C SER A 69 -33.17 13.17 -7.86
N GLY A 70 -33.72 11.94 -7.91
CA GLY A 70 -34.06 11.24 -9.14
C GLY A 70 -35.54 10.88 -9.29
N LYS A 71 -36.45 11.82 -9.08
CA LYS A 71 -37.83 11.72 -9.61
C LYS A 71 -37.94 12.68 -10.80
N GLY A 72 -37.69 12.15 -11.99
CA GLY A 72 -37.73 12.94 -13.22
C GLY A 72 -37.64 12.09 -14.48
N ASN A 73 -38.77 11.41 -14.78
CA ASN A 73 -39.32 11.19 -16.12
C ASN A 73 -38.54 10.37 -17.18
N VAL A 74 -39.25 9.37 -17.73
CA VAL A 74 -39.17 8.75 -19.08
C VAL A 74 -37.83 8.15 -19.56
N GLN A 75 -37.74 7.09 -20.36
CA GLN A 75 -38.71 6.40 -21.23
C GLN A 75 -38.22 4.96 -21.45
N LYS A 76 -39.19 4.06 -21.61
CA LYS A 76 -39.09 2.71 -22.19
C LYS A 76 -38.20 2.71 -23.44
N GLY A 77 -37.17 1.85 -23.49
CA GLY A 77 -36.35 1.64 -24.67
C GLY A 77 -35.43 0.43 -24.57
N ALA A 78 -35.95 -0.73 -24.96
CA ALA A 78 -35.26 -1.92 -25.53
C ALA A 78 -33.88 -2.37 -24.98
N LEU A 79 -33.87 -3.53 -24.30
CA LEU A 79 -32.78 -4.52 -24.28
C LEU A 79 -32.46 -5.04 -25.72
N PRO A 80 -31.39 -5.83 -25.97
CA PRO A 80 -29.96 -5.49 -25.92
C PRO A 80 -29.24 -5.95 -27.23
N LYS A 81 -28.39 -5.12 -27.85
CA LYS A 81 -27.44 -5.62 -28.87
C LYS A 81 -26.04 -5.13 -28.54
N GLY A 82 -25.32 -5.96 -27.79
CA GLY A 82 -23.90 -5.76 -27.54
C GLY A 82 -23.07 -5.97 -28.81
N PRO A 83 -21.96 -5.24 -28.98
CA PRO A 83 -20.88 -5.67 -29.85
C PRO A 83 -20.03 -6.70 -29.10
N LYS A 84 -20.06 -7.95 -29.56
CA LYS A 84 -19.02 -8.94 -29.26
C LYS A 84 -17.70 -8.45 -29.87
N ILE A 85 -16.90 -7.75 -29.07
CA ILE A 85 -15.44 -7.64 -29.24
C ILE A 85 -14.90 -8.45 -28.06
N GLY A 86 -14.37 -9.66 -28.20
CA GLY A 86 -13.58 -10.17 -29.31
C GLY A 86 -12.11 -10.15 -28.91
N GLY A 87 -11.72 -11.08 -28.03
CA GLY A 87 -10.38 -11.65 -27.95
C GLY A 87 -9.27 -10.81 -27.31
N GLY A 88 -8.52 -11.44 -26.41
CA GLY A 88 -7.13 -11.05 -26.18
C GLY A 88 -6.68 -11.04 -24.74
N GLY A 89 -6.73 -12.19 -24.05
CA GLY A 89 -5.85 -12.41 -22.92
C GLY A 89 -4.39 -12.37 -23.39
N GLY A 90 -3.72 -11.24 -23.15
CA GLY A 90 -2.31 -11.04 -23.46
C GLY A 90 -1.48 -11.14 -22.18
N LYS A 91 -0.75 -12.24 -22.03
CA LYS A 91 0.37 -12.36 -21.09
C LYS A 91 1.37 -11.24 -21.35
N ARG A 92 1.66 -10.39 -20.36
CA ARG A 92 2.96 -9.76 -20.15
C ARG A 92 3.17 -9.57 -18.65
#